data_AF-A0A925WHI7-F1
#
_entry.id   AF-A0A925WHI7-F1
#
_cell.length_a   1.000
_cell.length_b   1.000
_cell.length_c   1.000
_cell.angle_alpha   90.00
_cell.angle_beta   90.00
_cell.angle_gamma   90.00
#
_symmetry.space_group_name_H-M   'P 1'
#
loop_
_entity.id
_entity.type
_entity.pdbx_description
1 polymer ?
#
loop_
_entity_poly.entity_id
_entity_poly.type
_entity_poly.pdbx_seq_one_letter_code
_entity_poly.pdbx_strand_id
1 'polypeptide(L)'
;WIISSGTRGGNLDVLLELYNESGVLLLTNNASGTTYASIVTNLSEGLYFLYVRNAGVGTPLNSSPSGYTAYASIGQYFISGRVTQSGYVVPPQADLLVTDINQMGAGPKQFTVTYTDNVAVDVSTIDANDIRITGPDGYDRAAQFISVNSPTDGTPRVVTYSADPPIGGVWSNADNGTYTIWLNTNQVNDTEGACAAAQQLGQFNATVPTLLYADNLNVNSGWTFQSQWQYGTPAYPGTGPTGGFTGTKIIAYNLSGNYANNLPTAYATMPAINCSNASSLSLRFARWLRLRSGDTASIQVSTNGAAWTTVWSTTSAVTDSSWQQFEYPLPAWTGGSSTVLLRWGIGSGATQNDIGWNIDDIEIFGIGEPVSSAVNYTLAATANNPAWGTVNPTNGTYPGGASVQVTATPAPYFRFVNWTGSATATNNPLTMVLNTNATLLATFSEILTTNHPTPHWWLASYGFQQNFESAVVSLGSNGMPRWQSYIAGLNPNDPNSQLRLSLASLGAGNGVALNWNPVTGRVYTVWSSTNLLMGFAPVGNATNLPATITGITNAPSAMLPRVFYRLEVQKP
;
A
#
# COMPACT_ATOMS: atom_id res chain seq x y z
N TRP A 1 33.02 -66.28 -16.98
CA TRP A 1 34.47 -66.37 -16.74
C TRP A 1 35.08 -65.00 -16.94
N ILE A 2 35.28 -64.24 -15.87
CA ILE A 2 36.06 -62.99 -15.90
C ILE A 2 37.22 -63.23 -14.94
N ILE A 3 38.42 -63.31 -15.48
CA ILE A 3 39.68 -63.48 -14.72
C ILE A 3 40.29 -62.10 -14.50
N SER A 4 41.08 -61.93 -13.43
CA SER A 4 41.76 -60.68 -13.09
C SER A 4 42.75 -60.22 -14.16
N SER A 5 42.87 -58.90 -14.34
CA SER A 5 43.77 -58.28 -15.31
C SER A 5 45.23 -58.69 -15.04
N GLY A 6 45.94 -59.09 -16.09
CA GLY A 6 47.36 -59.50 -16.01
C GLY A 6 47.63 -60.98 -16.29
N THR A 7 46.60 -61.79 -16.59
CA THR A 7 46.79 -63.20 -16.95
C THR A 7 46.54 -63.42 -18.45
N ARG A 8 47.55 -63.93 -19.17
CA ARG A 8 47.45 -64.32 -20.58
C ARG A 8 46.36 -65.39 -20.75
N GLY A 9 45.31 -65.02 -21.46
CA GLY A 9 44.19 -65.92 -21.79
C GLY A 9 42.88 -65.36 -21.25
N GLY A 10 42.30 -64.41 -21.99
CA GLY A 10 41.00 -63.87 -21.63
C GLY A 10 40.31 -63.11 -22.74
N ASN A 11 40.95 -62.09 -23.33
CA ASN A 11 40.43 -61.36 -24.51
C ASN A 11 41.56 -60.54 -25.17
N LEU A 12 41.52 -60.45 -26.50
CA LEU A 12 42.65 -60.34 -27.43
C LEU A 12 43.03 -58.87 -27.75
N ASP A 13 44.32 -58.57 -27.96
CA ASP A 13 44.94 -57.23 -27.89
C ASP A 13 44.54 -56.23 -29.01
N VAL A 14 44.40 -54.95 -28.68
CA VAL A 14 44.01 -53.86 -29.61
C VAL A 14 45.07 -52.76 -29.62
N LEU A 15 45.47 -52.34 -30.83
CA LEU A 15 46.40 -51.24 -31.07
C LEU A 15 45.61 -49.99 -31.43
N LEU A 16 45.83 -48.90 -30.69
CA LEU A 16 45.34 -47.57 -31.08
C LEU A 16 46.44 -46.80 -31.81
N GLU A 17 46.06 -46.15 -32.91
CA GLU A 17 46.90 -45.21 -33.64
C GLU A 17 46.09 -43.96 -33.99
N LEU A 18 46.62 -42.78 -33.67
CA LEU A 18 46.01 -41.49 -33.97
C LEU A 18 46.83 -40.80 -35.04
N TYR A 19 46.19 -40.42 -36.15
CA TYR A 19 46.82 -39.74 -37.28
C TYR A 19 46.23 -38.34 -37.49
N ASN A 20 47.01 -37.41 -38.03
CA ASN A 20 46.49 -36.15 -38.55
C ASN A 20 45.93 -36.30 -39.98
N GLU A 21 45.35 -35.21 -40.51
CA GLU A 21 44.76 -35.17 -41.86
C GLU A 21 45.72 -35.58 -42.98
N SER A 22 47.00 -35.24 -42.84
CA SER A 22 48.06 -35.58 -43.80
C SER A 22 48.52 -37.05 -43.69
N GLY A 23 47.90 -37.86 -42.83
CA GLY A 23 48.25 -39.26 -42.62
C GLY A 23 49.52 -39.48 -41.79
N VAL A 24 49.98 -38.49 -41.03
CA VAL A 24 51.12 -38.63 -40.11
C VAL A 24 50.64 -39.21 -38.78
N LEU A 25 51.30 -40.28 -38.33
CA LEU A 25 51.04 -40.89 -37.02
C LEU A 25 51.48 -39.93 -35.90
N LEU A 26 50.53 -39.51 -35.06
CA LEU A 26 50.76 -38.63 -33.93
C LEU A 26 51.06 -39.42 -32.66
N LEU A 27 50.21 -40.39 -32.35
CA LEU A 27 50.27 -41.17 -31.11
C LEU A 27 49.85 -42.61 -31.38
N THR A 28 50.41 -43.51 -30.59
CA THR A 28 50.03 -44.92 -30.62
C THR A 28 50.06 -45.51 -29.21
N ASN A 29 49.18 -46.47 -28.94
CA ASN A 29 49.17 -47.21 -27.69
C ASN A 29 48.86 -48.69 -27.94
N ASN A 30 49.76 -49.55 -27.46
CA ASN A 30 49.65 -51.01 -27.49
C ASN A 30 50.28 -51.61 -26.22
N ALA A 31 49.61 -51.44 -25.08
CA ALA A 31 50.16 -51.80 -23.79
C ALA A 31 50.15 -53.33 -23.58
N SER A 32 51.33 -53.94 -23.62
CA SER A 32 51.55 -55.41 -23.66
C SER A 32 51.09 -56.21 -22.43
N GLY A 33 50.54 -55.54 -21.41
CA GLY A 33 50.05 -56.14 -20.17
C GLY A 33 48.56 -55.88 -19.88
N THR A 34 47.85 -55.17 -20.76
CA THR A 34 46.42 -54.83 -20.61
C THR A 34 45.61 -55.37 -21.78
N THR A 35 44.30 -55.49 -21.59
CA THR A 35 43.34 -55.83 -22.67
C THR A 35 42.66 -54.59 -23.24
N TYR A 36 43.25 -53.42 -22.98
CA TYR A 36 42.78 -52.15 -23.51
C TYR A 36 43.95 -51.29 -23.97
N ALA A 37 43.70 -50.42 -24.94
CA ALA A 37 44.59 -49.35 -25.35
C ALA A 37 44.00 -48.00 -24.95
N SER A 38 44.85 -47.02 -24.62
CA SER A 38 44.39 -45.66 -24.35
C SER A 38 45.31 -44.59 -24.93
N ILE A 39 44.69 -43.53 -25.47
CA ILE A 39 45.37 -42.29 -25.87
C ILE A 39 44.76 -41.15 -25.05
N VAL A 40 45.60 -40.42 -24.33
CA VAL A 40 45.22 -39.18 -23.63
C VAL A 40 46.05 -38.05 -24.22
N THR A 41 45.42 -37.08 -24.90
CA THR A 41 46.14 -36.02 -25.59
C THR A 41 45.30 -34.76 -25.80
N ASN A 42 45.95 -33.60 -25.93
CA ASN A 42 45.31 -32.38 -26.39
C ASN A 42 45.75 -32.09 -27.83
N LEU A 43 44.80 -31.78 -28.70
CA LEU A 43 45.04 -31.53 -30.12
C LEU A 43 44.64 -30.08 -30.45
N SER A 44 45.25 -29.50 -31.48
CA SER A 44 44.71 -28.29 -32.11
C SER A 44 43.45 -28.64 -32.92
N GLU A 45 42.70 -27.63 -33.36
CA GLU A 45 41.66 -27.84 -34.38
C GLU A 45 42.24 -28.53 -35.62
N GLY A 46 41.49 -29.48 -36.17
CA GLY A 46 41.87 -30.22 -37.36
C GLY A 46 41.09 -31.52 -37.52
N LEU A 47 41.28 -32.18 -38.66
CA LEU A 47 40.77 -33.51 -38.92
C LEU A 47 41.79 -34.56 -38.45
N TYR A 48 41.33 -35.51 -37.64
CA TYR A 48 42.15 -36.59 -37.10
C TYR A 48 41.50 -37.95 -37.37
N PHE A 49 42.33 -38.95 -37.63
CA PHE A 49 41.88 -40.31 -37.90
C PHE A 49 42.36 -41.24 -36.80
N LEU A 50 41.42 -41.84 -36.07
CA LEU A 50 41.70 -42.88 -35.09
C LEU A 50 41.59 -44.25 -35.76
N TYR A 51 42.70 -44.98 -35.80
CA TYR A 51 42.73 -46.36 -36.24
C TYR A 51 42.74 -47.28 -35.03
N VAL A 52 41.75 -48.16 -34.97
CA VAL A 52 41.70 -49.29 -34.03
C VAL A 52 42.10 -50.53 -34.80
N ARG A 53 43.29 -51.06 -34.51
CA ARG A 53 43.87 -52.19 -35.22
C ARG A 53 43.95 -53.42 -34.33
N ASN A 54 43.99 -54.57 -34.98
CA ASN A 54 44.35 -55.81 -34.34
C ASN A 54 45.85 -55.84 -33.99
N ALA A 55 46.19 -56.37 -32.82
CA ALA A 55 47.56 -56.51 -32.35
C ALA A 55 47.88 -57.97 -32.02
N GLY A 56 49.12 -58.38 -32.32
CA GLY A 56 49.67 -59.67 -31.99
C GLY A 56 51.04 -59.51 -31.34
N VAL A 57 51.42 -60.44 -30.46
CA VAL A 57 52.69 -60.39 -29.73
C VAL A 57 53.37 -61.75 -29.79
N GLY A 58 54.70 -61.77 -29.91
CA GLY A 58 55.50 -62.98 -29.85
C GLY A 58 55.44 -63.85 -31.12
N THR A 59 55.75 -65.13 -30.95
CA THR A 59 55.85 -66.14 -32.02
C THR A 59 54.92 -67.32 -31.76
N PRO A 60 53.59 -67.12 -31.88
CA PRO A 60 52.59 -68.12 -31.50
C PRO A 60 52.62 -69.39 -32.37
N LEU A 61 53.30 -69.35 -33.51
CA LEU A 61 53.40 -70.46 -34.47
C LEU A 61 54.73 -71.23 -34.37
N ASN A 62 55.64 -70.84 -33.48
CA ASN A 62 56.91 -71.56 -33.29
C ASN A 62 56.71 -72.85 -32.47
N SER A 63 57.67 -73.79 -32.57
CA SER A 63 57.65 -75.06 -31.83
C SER A 63 57.61 -74.90 -30.31
N SER A 64 58.16 -73.79 -29.81
CA SER A 64 57.98 -73.32 -28.43
C SER A 64 57.18 -72.01 -28.49
N PRO A 65 55.84 -72.08 -28.60
CA PRO A 65 55.03 -70.93 -28.93
C PRO A 65 55.04 -69.89 -27.79
N SER A 66 55.12 -68.62 -28.17
CA SER A 66 55.02 -67.50 -27.25
C SER A 66 54.02 -66.47 -27.77
N GLY A 67 53.24 -65.86 -26.87
CA GLY A 67 52.31 -64.79 -27.23
C GLY A 67 51.07 -65.26 -28.00
N TYR A 68 50.57 -64.46 -28.93
CA TYR A 68 49.30 -64.67 -29.65
C TYR A 68 49.29 -63.96 -31.02
N THR A 69 48.47 -64.46 -31.94
CA THR A 69 48.28 -63.87 -33.28
C THR A 69 47.40 -62.63 -33.22
N ALA A 70 47.50 -61.74 -34.20
CA ALA A 70 46.56 -60.61 -34.36
C ALA A 70 45.16 -61.01 -34.89
N TYR A 71 44.87 -62.30 -35.02
CA TYR A 71 43.56 -62.78 -35.47
C TYR A 71 42.56 -62.72 -34.31
N ALA A 72 41.37 -62.14 -34.58
CA ALA A 72 40.25 -62.02 -33.64
C ALA A 72 40.53 -61.18 -32.37
N SER A 73 41.21 -60.03 -32.51
CA SER A 73 41.40 -59.04 -31.43
C SER A 73 40.07 -58.59 -30.80
N ILE A 74 39.97 -58.67 -29.48
CA ILE A 74 38.79 -58.29 -28.67
C ILE A 74 39.31 -57.55 -27.45
N GLY A 75 39.25 -56.23 -27.49
CA GLY A 75 39.70 -55.36 -26.40
C GLY A 75 38.85 -54.11 -26.30
N GLN A 76 39.18 -53.27 -25.33
CA GLN A 76 38.56 -51.94 -25.18
C GLN A 76 39.55 -50.85 -25.60
N TYR A 77 39.05 -49.72 -26.06
CA TYR A 77 39.91 -48.58 -26.33
C TYR A 77 39.33 -47.33 -25.68
N PHE A 78 40.20 -46.47 -25.18
CA PHE A 78 39.82 -45.20 -24.57
C PHE A 78 40.58 -44.05 -25.25
N ILE A 79 39.86 -43.01 -25.62
CA ILE A 79 40.46 -41.75 -26.05
C ILE A 79 39.88 -40.63 -25.19
N SER A 80 40.74 -39.81 -24.59
CA SER A 80 40.32 -38.66 -23.79
C SER A 80 41.28 -37.48 -24.00
N GLY A 81 40.79 -36.27 -23.82
CA GLY A 81 41.53 -35.08 -24.23
C GLY A 81 40.65 -33.87 -24.49
N ARG A 82 41.27 -32.81 -25.02
CA ARG A 82 40.58 -31.62 -25.53
C ARG A 82 41.10 -31.26 -26.92
N VAL A 83 40.22 -30.67 -27.74
CA VAL A 83 40.59 -30.03 -29.00
C VAL A 83 40.58 -28.52 -28.77
N THR A 84 41.71 -27.86 -28.98
CA THR A 84 41.86 -26.42 -28.85
C THR A 84 41.47 -25.78 -30.18
N GLN A 85 40.29 -25.16 -30.24
CA GLN A 85 39.77 -24.54 -31.47
C GLN A 85 40.57 -23.28 -31.84
N SER A 86 40.88 -23.08 -33.12
CA SER A 86 41.55 -21.86 -33.59
C SER A 86 40.50 -20.78 -33.86
N GLY A 87 40.69 -19.58 -33.29
CA GLY A 87 39.76 -18.45 -33.48
C GLY A 87 38.48 -18.49 -32.63
N TYR A 88 38.34 -19.44 -31.71
CA TYR A 88 37.31 -19.38 -30.68
C TYR A 88 37.75 -18.40 -29.59
N VAL A 89 37.15 -17.21 -29.60
CA VAL A 89 37.30 -16.22 -28.55
C VAL A 89 36.34 -16.60 -27.42
N VAL A 90 36.87 -16.78 -26.22
CA VAL A 90 36.05 -17.10 -25.05
C VAL A 90 35.42 -15.79 -24.58
N PRO A 91 34.08 -15.67 -24.52
CA PRO A 91 33.47 -14.44 -24.07
C PRO A 91 33.66 -14.23 -22.57
N PRO A 92 33.64 -12.98 -22.08
CA PRO A 92 33.66 -12.68 -20.66
C PRO A 92 32.51 -13.35 -19.89
N GLN A 93 32.80 -13.73 -18.66
CA GLN A 93 31.84 -14.21 -17.67
C GLN A 93 31.57 -13.14 -16.61
N ALA A 94 30.41 -13.22 -15.96
CA ALA A 94 29.95 -12.23 -14.99
C ALA A 94 29.42 -12.92 -13.74
N ASP A 95 29.98 -12.57 -12.58
CA ASP A 95 29.55 -13.06 -11.27
C ASP A 95 29.04 -11.91 -10.39
N LEU A 96 27.83 -12.05 -9.86
CA LEU A 96 27.19 -11.04 -9.02
C LEU A 96 27.48 -11.25 -7.54
N LEU A 97 27.79 -10.14 -6.86
CA LEU A 97 27.75 -10.03 -5.41
C LEU A 97 26.80 -8.90 -5.01
N VAL A 98 25.69 -9.28 -4.37
CA VAL A 98 24.65 -8.38 -3.87
C VAL A 98 24.13 -8.87 -2.52
N THR A 99 23.62 -7.94 -1.71
CA THR A 99 22.96 -8.23 -0.43
C THR A 99 21.50 -7.80 -0.46
N ASP A 100 20.68 -8.24 0.49
CA ASP A 100 19.31 -7.75 0.63
C ASP A 100 19.27 -6.35 1.27
N ILE A 101 18.09 -5.71 1.23
CA ILE A 101 17.80 -4.44 1.90
C ILE A 101 16.83 -4.74 3.02
N ASN A 102 17.21 -4.44 4.27
CA ASN A 102 16.42 -4.79 5.45
C ASN A 102 16.34 -3.65 6.49
N GLN A 103 16.62 -2.41 6.07
CA GLN A 103 16.66 -1.25 6.94
C GLN A 103 15.90 -0.08 6.32
N MET A 104 15.26 0.73 7.18
CA MET A 104 14.60 1.96 6.76
C MET A 104 15.61 3.00 6.27
N GLY A 105 15.23 3.79 5.26
CA GLY A 105 16.04 4.91 4.81
C GLY A 105 17.32 4.50 4.07
N ALA A 106 17.44 3.23 3.67
CA ALA A 106 18.53 2.79 2.81
C ALA A 106 18.49 3.58 1.49
N GLY A 107 19.61 4.20 1.11
CA GLY A 107 19.76 4.88 -0.17
C GLY A 107 19.88 3.88 -1.34
N PRO A 108 20.29 4.35 -2.54
CA PRO A 108 20.50 3.48 -3.70
C PRO A 108 21.33 2.23 -3.37
N LYS A 109 20.88 1.09 -3.89
CA LYS A 109 21.45 -0.20 -3.56
C LYS A 109 22.66 -0.50 -4.44
N GLN A 110 23.86 -0.39 -3.86
CA GLN A 110 25.07 -0.79 -4.55
C GLN A 110 25.28 -2.30 -4.54
N PHE A 111 25.79 -2.81 -5.65
CA PHE A 111 26.19 -4.20 -5.83
C PHE A 111 27.39 -4.26 -6.78
N THR A 112 28.12 -5.37 -6.75
CA THR A 112 29.30 -5.54 -7.60
C THR A 112 29.10 -6.70 -8.57
N VAL A 113 29.51 -6.51 -9.81
CA VAL A 113 29.65 -7.58 -10.80
C VAL A 113 31.12 -7.75 -11.11
N THR A 114 31.63 -8.98 -10.97
CA THR A 114 32.99 -9.34 -11.34
C THR A 114 32.99 -9.92 -12.74
N TYR A 115 33.58 -9.20 -13.69
CA TYR A 115 33.80 -9.69 -15.03
C TYR A 115 35.15 -10.40 -15.11
N THR A 116 35.15 -11.63 -15.61
CA THR A 116 36.36 -12.44 -15.83
C THR A 116 36.44 -12.88 -17.27
N ASP A 117 37.66 -12.96 -17.77
CA ASP A 117 37.96 -13.44 -19.10
C ASP A 117 39.30 -14.20 -19.11
N ASN A 118 39.57 -15.00 -20.15
CA ASN A 118 40.83 -15.72 -20.33
C ASN A 118 41.99 -14.81 -20.78
N VAL A 119 41.71 -13.69 -21.45
CA VAL A 119 42.70 -12.69 -21.89
C VAL A 119 42.51 -11.39 -21.15
N ALA A 120 41.43 -10.66 -21.43
CA ALA A 120 41.18 -9.34 -20.85
C ALA A 120 39.76 -8.85 -21.18
N VAL A 121 39.08 -8.31 -20.17
CA VAL A 121 37.85 -7.53 -20.36
C VAL A 121 38.22 -6.15 -20.90
N ASP A 122 37.52 -5.69 -21.94
CA ASP A 122 37.63 -4.34 -22.50
C ASP A 122 36.85 -3.36 -21.62
N VAL A 123 37.56 -2.54 -20.84
CA VAL A 123 36.94 -1.63 -19.88
C VAL A 123 36.18 -0.50 -20.57
N SER A 124 36.49 -0.20 -21.84
CA SER A 124 35.78 0.83 -22.59
C SER A 124 34.32 0.47 -22.92
N THR A 125 33.97 -0.81 -22.79
CA THR A 125 32.62 -1.33 -23.01
C THR A 125 31.75 -1.35 -21.76
N ILE A 126 32.33 -1.14 -20.58
CA ILE A 126 31.61 -1.21 -19.30
C ILE A 126 30.89 0.11 -19.02
N ASP A 127 29.56 0.08 -18.98
CA ASP A 127 28.74 1.26 -18.69
C ASP A 127 27.39 0.91 -18.02
N ALA A 128 26.49 1.89 -17.92
CA ALA A 128 25.18 1.73 -17.28
C ALA A 128 24.22 0.80 -18.06
N ASN A 129 24.43 0.62 -19.37
CA ASN A 129 23.61 -0.23 -20.23
C ASN A 129 23.92 -1.72 -20.02
N ASP A 130 25.04 -2.07 -19.39
CA ASP A 130 25.42 -3.45 -19.05
C ASP A 130 24.32 -4.19 -18.30
N ILE A 131 23.71 -3.51 -17.33
CA ILE A 131 22.85 -4.13 -16.33
C ILE A 131 21.43 -3.57 -16.39
N ARG A 132 20.45 -4.48 -16.50
CA ARG A 132 19.02 -4.18 -16.34
C ARG A 132 18.50 -4.81 -15.06
N ILE A 133 17.64 -4.09 -14.35
CA ILE A 133 17.06 -4.51 -13.08
C ILE A 133 15.55 -4.47 -13.22
N THR A 134 14.89 -5.58 -12.93
CA THR A 134 13.43 -5.72 -12.94
C THR A 134 12.92 -6.05 -11.55
N GLY A 135 11.76 -5.54 -11.16
CA GLY A 135 11.19 -5.73 -9.82
C GLY A 135 9.67 -5.58 -9.75
N PRO A 136 9.11 -5.47 -8.53
CA PRO A 136 7.68 -5.28 -8.30
C PRO A 136 7.11 -4.02 -8.98
N ASP A 137 5.78 -3.98 -9.13
CA ASP A 137 5.03 -2.79 -9.58
C ASP A 137 5.51 -2.17 -10.90
N GLY A 138 6.04 -3.01 -11.80
CA GLY A 138 6.54 -2.57 -13.11
C GLY A 138 7.92 -1.91 -13.07
N TYR A 139 8.68 -2.09 -11.98
CA TYR A 139 10.07 -1.65 -11.93
C TYR A 139 10.89 -2.33 -13.02
N ASP A 140 11.46 -1.53 -13.91
CA ASP A 140 12.28 -1.97 -15.04
C ASP A 140 13.22 -0.82 -15.44
N ARG A 141 14.48 -0.89 -15.01
CA ARG A 141 15.45 0.21 -15.17
C ARG A 141 16.85 -0.33 -15.44
N ALA A 142 17.67 0.46 -16.14
CA ALA A 142 19.11 0.24 -16.18
C ALA A 142 19.73 0.55 -14.80
N ALA A 143 20.79 -0.17 -14.44
CA ALA A 143 21.59 0.19 -13.27
C ALA A 143 22.41 1.46 -13.54
N GLN A 144 22.80 2.17 -12.48
CA GLN A 144 23.78 3.24 -12.60
C GLN A 144 25.19 2.65 -12.51
N PHE A 145 26.08 3.00 -13.44
CA PHE A 145 27.51 2.70 -13.31
C PHE A 145 28.14 3.64 -12.27
N ILE A 146 28.86 3.06 -11.29
CA ILE A 146 29.52 3.84 -10.23
C ILE A 146 31.03 3.86 -10.43
N SER A 147 31.65 2.69 -10.53
CA SER A 147 33.11 2.58 -10.66
C SER A 147 33.55 1.20 -11.15
N VAL A 148 34.74 1.14 -11.72
CA VAL A 148 35.50 -0.10 -11.95
C VAL A 148 36.79 -0.06 -11.16
N ASN A 149 37.21 -1.18 -10.57
CA ASN A 149 38.40 -1.23 -9.72
C ASN A 149 39.70 -0.82 -10.42
N SER A 150 39.78 -1.00 -11.75
CA SER A 150 40.90 -0.57 -12.60
C SER A 150 40.36 -0.06 -13.95
N PRO A 151 40.77 1.14 -14.41
CA PRO A 151 40.25 1.75 -15.64
C PRO A 151 40.92 1.25 -16.94
N THR A 152 41.83 0.28 -16.86
CA THR A 152 42.53 -0.30 -18.02
C THR A 152 42.05 -1.73 -18.28
N ASP A 153 42.20 -2.23 -19.50
CA ASP A 153 41.81 -3.61 -19.86
C ASP A 153 42.54 -4.68 -19.03
N GLY A 154 41.87 -5.80 -18.77
CA GLY A 154 42.43 -6.97 -18.09
C GLY A 154 41.39 -7.80 -17.34
N THR A 155 41.84 -8.73 -16.50
CA THR A 155 40.97 -9.71 -15.83
C THR A 155 41.50 -10.00 -14.42
N PRO A 156 40.67 -10.04 -13.35
CA PRO A 156 39.25 -9.66 -13.33
C PRO A 156 39.03 -8.13 -13.35
N ARG A 157 37.82 -7.70 -13.72
CA ARG A 157 37.33 -6.33 -13.49
C ARG A 157 36.13 -6.37 -12.57
N VAL A 158 36.25 -5.72 -11.41
CA VAL A 158 35.17 -5.62 -10.42
C VAL A 158 34.50 -4.27 -10.60
N VAL A 159 33.24 -4.30 -11.02
CA VAL A 159 32.45 -3.12 -11.33
C VAL A 159 31.38 -2.93 -10.26
N THR A 160 31.28 -1.72 -9.72
CA THR A 160 30.23 -1.33 -8.79
C THR A 160 29.11 -0.65 -9.58
N TYR A 161 27.90 -1.17 -9.42
CA TYR A 161 26.67 -0.59 -9.94
C TYR A 161 25.77 -0.16 -8.80
N SER A 162 24.74 0.63 -9.11
CA SER A 162 23.71 1.02 -8.16
C SER A 162 22.30 0.84 -8.75
N ALA A 163 21.41 0.26 -7.95
CA ALA A 163 19.98 0.21 -8.20
C ALA A 163 19.28 1.34 -7.44
N ASP A 164 18.68 2.28 -8.15
CA ASP A 164 17.89 3.34 -7.52
C ASP A 164 16.54 2.81 -7.05
N PRO A 165 16.03 3.26 -5.89
CA PRO A 165 14.69 2.92 -5.45
C PRO A 165 13.63 3.44 -6.44
N PRO A 166 12.44 2.80 -6.51
CA PRO A 166 11.38 3.19 -7.43
C PRO A 166 11.01 4.68 -7.34
N ILE A 167 10.88 5.22 -6.11
CA ILE A 167 10.48 6.60 -5.82
C ILE A 167 11.32 7.16 -4.65
N GLY A 168 11.67 8.45 -4.69
CA GLY A 168 12.04 9.21 -3.47
C GLY A 168 13.47 9.05 -2.95
N GLY A 169 14.37 8.37 -3.68
CA GLY A 169 15.81 8.32 -3.37
C GLY A 169 16.19 7.44 -2.16
N VAL A 170 15.22 6.89 -1.44
CA VAL A 170 15.41 5.89 -0.38
C VAL A 170 14.43 4.73 -0.56
N TRP A 171 14.85 3.54 -0.17
CA TRP A 171 14.00 2.36 -0.12
C TRP A 171 13.02 2.43 1.04
N SER A 172 11.76 2.18 0.75
CA SER A 172 10.64 2.19 1.68
C SER A 172 9.91 0.84 1.68
N ASN A 173 8.99 0.66 2.61
CA ASN A 173 8.15 -0.54 2.67
C ASN A 173 7.25 -0.71 1.42
N ALA A 174 6.94 0.38 0.71
CA ALA A 174 6.19 0.35 -0.54
C ALA A 174 7.01 -0.26 -1.69
N ASP A 175 8.34 -0.26 -1.56
CA ASP A 175 9.26 -0.79 -2.58
C ASP A 175 9.63 -2.27 -2.32
N ASN A 176 9.03 -2.89 -1.30
CA ASN A 176 9.36 -4.24 -0.88
C ASN A 176 9.04 -5.28 -1.97
N GLY A 177 9.95 -6.24 -2.13
CA GLY A 177 9.82 -7.36 -3.04
C GLY A 177 11.15 -7.77 -3.65
N THR A 178 11.09 -8.65 -4.64
CA THR A 178 12.28 -9.25 -5.25
C THR A 178 12.71 -8.50 -6.51
N TYR A 179 13.96 -8.07 -6.53
CA TYR A 179 14.60 -7.37 -7.65
C TYR A 179 15.58 -8.32 -8.33
N THR A 180 15.43 -8.50 -9.65
CA THR A 180 16.26 -9.39 -10.47
C THR A 180 17.22 -8.58 -11.30
N ILE A 181 18.49 -8.97 -11.27
CA ILE A 181 19.60 -8.33 -11.97
C ILE A 181 19.95 -9.16 -13.21
N TRP A 182 19.93 -8.51 -14.37
CA TRP A 182 20.18 -9.10 -15.68
C TRP A 182 21.39 -8.45 -16.32
N LEU A 183 22.27 -9.26 -16.91
CA LEU A 183 23.26 -8.81 -17.88
C LEU A 183 22.57 -8.69 -19.24
N ASN A 184 22.62 -7.50 -19.83
CA ASN A 184 22.08 -7.25 -21.16
C ASN A 184 22.97 -7.85 -22.25
N THR A 185 22.36 -8.15 -23.40
CA THR A 185 23.09 -8.74 -24.53
C THR A 185 24.06 -7.73 -25.15
N ASN A 186 25.25 -8.19 -25.53
CA ASN A 186 26.22 -7.42 -26.31
C ASN A 186 26.64 -6.09 -25.67
N GLN A 187 26.79 -6.06 -24.35
CA GLN A 187 27.24 -4.86 -23.63
C GLN A 187 28.69 -4.95 -23.18
N VAL A 188 29.07 -6.04 -22.51
CA VAL A 188 30.43 -6.23 -21.97
C VAL A 188 31.24 -7.13 -22.87
N ASN A 189 32.37 -6.63 -23.38
CA ASN A 189 33.22 -7.35 -24.33
C ASN A 189 34.61 -7.64 -23.76
N ASP A 190 35.29 -8.61 -24.35
CA ASP A 190 36.73 -8.78 -24.22
C ASP A 190 37.50 -7.94 -25.26
N THR A 191 38.83 -7.89 -25.12
CA THR A 191 39.72 -7.21 -26.07
C THR A 191 39.87 -7.91 -27.42
N GLU A 192 39.33 -9.13 -27.56
CA GLU A 192 39.33 -9.93 -28.78
C GLU A 192 37.99 -9.79 -29.56
N GLY A 193 37.01 -9.08 -29.00
CA GLY A 193 35.73 -8.73 -29.60
C GLY A 193 34.57 -9.68 -29.30
N ALA A 194 34.70 -10.66 -28.40
CA ALA A 194 33.56 -11.47 -27.98
C ALA A 194 32.78 -10.81 -26.84
N CYS A 195 31.45 -10.95 -26.90
CA CYS A 195 30.53 -10.33 -25.95
C CYS A 195 30.06 -11.34 -24.91
N ALA A 196 29.95 -10.90 -23.66
CA ALA A 196 29.30 -11.66 -22.60
C ALA A 196 27.84 -11.98 -22.99
N ALA A 197 27.43 -13.22 -22.75
CA ALA A 197 26.07 -13.67 -23.04
C ALA A 197 25.06 -13.04 -22.08
N ALA A 198 23.88 -12.66 -22.60
CA ALA A 198 22.79 -12.19 -21.75
C ALA A 198 22.33 -13.29 -20.80
N GLN A 199 22.21 -12.95 -19.51
CA GLN A 199 21.81 -13.91 -18.48
C GLN A 199 21.25 -13.20 -17.24
N GLN A 200 20.48 -13.93 -16.45
CA GLN A 200 20.16 -13.53 -15.09
C GLN A 200 21.38 -13.74 -14.22
N LEU A 201 21.89 -12.68 -13.59
CA LEU A 201 23.04 -12.77 -12.70
C LEU A 201 22.64 -13.15 -11.27
N GLY A 202 21.45 -12.71 -10.83
CA GLY A 202 20.92 -13.03 -9.51
C GLY A 202 19.83 -12.05 -9.07
N GLN A 203 19.59 -11.99 -7.78
CA GLN A 203 18.48 -11.22 -7.19
C GLN A 203 18.88 -10.62 -5.83
N PHE A 204 18.17 -9.59 -5.41
CA PHE A 204 18.13 -9.14 -4.02
C PHE A 204 16.68 -8.87 -3.60
N ASN A 205 16.40 -9.00 -2.32
CA ASN A 205 15.10 -8.68 -1.74
C ASN A 205 15.16 -7.33 -1.03
N ALA A 206 14.16 -6.50 -1.28
CA ALA A 206 13.83 -5.36 -0.43
C ALA A 206 12.77 -5.79 0.58
N THR A 207 13.15 -5.78 1.86
CA THR A 207 12.30 -6.10 3.01
C THR A 207 12.48 -5.01 4.05
N VAL A 208 12.11 -3.78 3.67
CA VAL A 208 12.15 -2.60 4.53
C VAL A 208 10.99 -2.66 5.52
N PRO A 209 11.28 -2.64 6.84
CA PRO A 209 10.22 -2.62 7.85
C PRO A 209 9.52 -1.27 7.92
N THR A 210 8.30 -1.28 8.45
CA THR A 210 7.50 -0.09 8.78
C THR A 210 7.62 0.21 10.27
N LEU A 211 7.87 1.47 10.65
CA LEU A 211 7.77 1.89 12.05
C LEU A 211 6.30 1.94 12.48
N LEU A 212 5.91 1.04 13.38
CA LEU A 212 4.53 0.93 13.88
C LEU A 212 4.31 1.71 15.18
N TYR A 213 5.36 1.85 15.98
CA TYR A 213 5.34 2.58 17.25
C TYR A 213 6.71 3.13 17.54
N ALA A 214 6.76 4.34 18.08
CA ALA A 214 7.96 4.95 18.62
C ALA A 214 7.62 5.72 19.89
N ASP A 215 8.47 5.59 20.89
CA ASP A 215 8.38 6.31 22.15
C ASP A 215 9.78 6.71 22.62
N ASN A 216 10.12 7.97 22.36
CA ASN A 216 11.37 8.60 22.75
C ASN A 216 11.34 9.16 24.18
N LEU A 217 10.28 8.85 24.95
CA LEU A 217 10.13 9.19 26.35
C LEU A 217 10.23 10.69 26.69
N ASN A 218 10.09 11.59 25.72
CA ASN A 218 10.02 13.03 26.00
C ASN A 218 8.75 13.42 26.77
N VAL A 219 7.71 12.59 26.66
CA VAL A 219 6.46 12.66 27.45
C VAL A 219 6.14 11.28 28.02
N ASN A 220 5.30 11.22 29.06
CA ASN A 220 4.82 9.92 29.56
C ASN A 220 3.71 9.40 28.64
N SER A 221 4.03 8.38 27.85
CA SER A 221 3.16 7.81 26.82
C SER A 221 2.16 6.75 27.35
N GLY A 222 1.83 6.77 28.64
CA GLY A 222 0.82 5.87 29.22
C GLY A 222 1.36 4.53 29.72
N TRP A 223 2.63 4.50 30.12
CA TRP A 223 3.25 3.31 30.71
C TRP A 223 2.65 2.97 32.09
N THR A 224 2.62 1.68 32.40
CA THR A 224 2.22 1.19 33.72
C THR A 224 3.43 0.62 34.46
N PHE A 225 3.58 1.03 35.72
CA PHE A 225 4.74 0.72 36.54
C PHE A 225 4.34 -0.07 37.79
N GLN A 226 5.11 -1.10 38.10
CA GLN A 226 5.01 -1.84 39.35
C GLN A 226 6.20 -1.53 40.27
N SER A 227 6.00 -1.62 41.59
CA SER A 227 7.06 -1.36 42.56
C SER A 227 7.69 0.03 42.35
N GLN A 228 9.01 0.13 42.23
CA GLN A 228 9.74 1.39 42.12
C GLN A 228 9.96 1.87 40.68
N TRP A 229 9.53 1.13 39.66
CA TRP A 229 9.67 1.56 38.27
C TRP A 229 9.13 2.99 38.07
N GLN A 230 9.89 3.82 37.37
CA GLN A 230 9.68 5.26 37.27
C GLN A 230 9.97 5.77 35.87
N TYR A 231 9.26 6.83 35.50
CA TYR A 231 9.52 7.67 34.34
C TYR A 231 10.04 9.03 34.79
N GLY A 232 11.14 9.52 34.21
CA GLY A 232 11.70 10.82 34.56
C GLY A 232 13.17 10.97 34.23
N THR A 233 13.76 12.05 34.73
CA THR A 233 15.20 12.34 34.54
C THR A 233 16.01 11.59 35.58
N PRO A 234 17.02 10.80 35.18
CA PRO A 234 17.85 10.05 36.11
C PRO A 234 18.74 10.97 36.94
N ALA A 235 18.92 10.65 38.22
CA ALA A 235 19.68 11.42 39.19
C ALA A 235 20.54 10.48 40.06
N TYR A 236 21.31 9.60 39.41
CA TYR A 236 22.17 8.65 40.11
C TYR A 236 23.32 9.38 40.83
N PRO A 237 23.63 9.05 42.09
CA PRO A 237 24.74 9.65 42.84
C PRO A 237 26.14 9.17 42.38
N GLY A 238 26.21 8.32 41.35
CA GLY A 238 27.43 7.66 40.89
C GLY A 238 27.32 7.18 39.44
N THR A 239 27.57 5.89 39.19
CA THR A 239 27.53 5.31 37.84
C THR A 239 26.11 5.16 37.31
N GLY A 240 25.81 5.74 36.15
CA GLY A 240 24.55 5.61 35.44
C GLY A 240 24.39 6.70 34.38
N PRO A 241 23.33 6.65 33.55
CA PRO A 241 23.04 7.71 32.60
C PRO A 241 22.58 8.99 33.32
N THR A 242 22.93 10.16 32.76
CA THR A 242 22.48 11.49 33.25
C THR A 242 21.28 12.04 32.48
N GLY A 243 20.84 11.33 31.44
CA GLY A 243 19.72 11.66 30.56
C GLY A 243 19.36 10.46 29.70
N GLY A 244 18.45 10.64 28.74
CA GLY A 244 18.09 9.60 27.79
C GLY A 244 19.21 9.30 26.78
N PHE A 245 19.01 8.26 25.98
CA PHE A 245 19.75 8.08 24.73
C PHE A 245 19.42 9.23 23.78
N THR A 246 18.15 9.66 23.75
CA THR A 246 17.75 10.98 23.27
C THR A 246 16.98 11.73 24.34
N GLY A 247 17.05 13.07 24.32
CA GLY A 247 16.36 13.88 25.32
C GLY A 247 16.91 13.71 26.75
N THR A 248 16.04 13.92 27.74
CA THR A 248 16.44 14.03 29.17
C THR A 248 15.71 13.09 30.11
N LYS A 249 14.77 12.29 29.61
CA LYS A 249 13.88 11.45 30.40
C LYS A 249 13.98 10.01 29.94
N ILE A 250 13.82 9.08 30.87
CA ILE A 250 13.92 7.65 30.64
C ILE A 250 12.85 6.92 31.45
N ILE A 251 12.73 5.62 31.20
CA ILE A 251 12.13 4.68 32.14
C ILE A 251 13.25 3.90 32.83
N ALA A 252 13.24 3.87 34.16
CA ALA A 252 14.18 3.11 34.95
C ALA A 252 13.50 2.40 36.12
N TYR A 253 14.12 1.34 36.64
CA TYR A 253 13.58 0.71 37.85
C TYR A 253 13.64 1.64 39.07
N ASN A 254 14.67 2.48 39.18
CA ASN A 254 14.82 3.46 40.25
C ASN A 254 15.71 4.62 39.74
N LEU A 255 15.14 5.80 39.51
CA LEU A 255 15.87 6.91 38.85
C LEU A 255 17.00 7.51 39.68
N SER A 256 17.06 7.23 40.98
CA SER A 256 18.02 7.85 41.89
C SER A 256 18.78 6.85 42.77
N GLY A 257 18.81 5.57 42.38
CA GLY A 257 19.51 4.55 43.17
C GLY A 257 19.40 3.14 42.61
N ASN A 258 19.84 2.18 43.41
CA ASN A 258 19.86 0.77 43.03
C ASN A 258 18.49 0.11 43.25
N TYR A 259 18.27 -1.05 42.61
CA TYR A 259 17.18 -1.95 42.98
C TYR A 259 17.41 -2.57 44.36
N ALA A 260 16.36 -2.98 45.09
CA ALA A 260 16.51 -3.62 46.39
C ALA A 260 17.01 -5.07 46.27
N ASN A 261 17.64 -5.62 47.31
CA ASN A 261 17.84 -7.07 47.43
C ASN A 261 16.50 -7.77 47.73
N ASN A 262 16.39 -9.05 47.41
CA ASN A 262 15.18 -9.86 47.54
C ASN A 262 13.98 -9.26 46.81
N LEU A 263 14.21 -8.63 45.66
CA LEU A 263 13.16 -7.99 44.87
C LEU A 263 12.36 -9.07 44.12
N PRO A 264 11.06 -9.27 44.45
CA PRO A 264 10.18 -10.04 43.58
C PRO A 264 10.11 -9.37 42.21
N THR A 265 9.99 -10.16 41.14
CA THR A 265 10.02 -9.61 39.79
C THR A 265 8.94 -8.54 39.61
N ALA A 266 9.37 -7.34 39.23
CA ALA A 266 8.52 -6.19 38.99
C ALA A 266 8.68 -5.69 37.55
N TYR A 267 7.60 -5.16 36.98
CA TYR A 267 7.53 -4.82 35.56
C TYR A 267 7.22 -3.34 35.28
N ALA A 268 7.84 -2.81 34.23
CA ALA A 268 7.33 -1.66 33.47
C ALA A 268 6.70 -2.17 32.19
N THR A 269 5.44 -1.83 31.93
CA THR A 269 4.66 -2.31 30.78
C THR A 269 4.23 -1.15 29.90
N MET A 270 4.51 -1.24 28.60
CA MET A 270 4.13 -0.24 27.60
C MET A 270 2.62 -0.26 27.33
N PRO A 271 2.03 0.83 26.77
CA PRO A 271 0.66 0.78 26.26
C PRO A 271 0.50 -0.26 25.14
N ALA A 272 -0.74 -0.71 24.91
CA ALA A 272 -1.04 -1.63 23.83
C ALA A 272 -0.83 -0.98 22.45
N ILE A 273 -0.17 -1.70 21.55
CA ILE A 273 0.09 -1.27 20.17
C ILE A 273 -0.76 -2.10 19.21
N ASN A 274 -1.28 -1.46 18.16
CA ASN A 274 -1.94 -2.15 17.06
C ASN A 274 -0.93 -2.55 15.98
N CYS A 275 -0.73 -3.85 15.79
CA CYS A 275 0.18 -4.43 14.81
C CYS A 275 -0.57 -5.25 13.74
N SER A 276 -1.86 -4.96 13.51
CA SER A 276 -2.73 -5.73 12.61
C SER A 276 -2.21 -5.82 11.16
N ASN A 277 -1.38 -4.86 10.75
CA ASN A 277 -0.92 -4.72 9.38
C ASN A 277 0.50 -5.27 9.16
N ALA A 278 1.08 -5.97 10.14
CA ALA A 278 2.41 -6.56 10.05
C ALA A 278 2.36 -8.07 10.22
N SER A 279 3.08 -8.82 9.40
CA SER A 279 3.21 -10.29 9.50
C SER A 279 4.33 -10.70 10.46
N SER A 280 5.34 -9.86 10.65
CA SER A 280 6.38 -10.06 11.66
C SER A 280 6.77 -8.73 12.30
N LEU A 281 7.30 -8.80 13.53
CA LEU A 281 7.64 -7.62 14.33
C LEU A 281 9.07 -7.73 14.88
N SER A 282 9.76 -6.60 15.02
CA SER A 282 10.96 -6.47 15.84
C SER A 282 10.83 -5.30 16.83
N LEU A 283 11.41 -5.48 18.02
CA LEU A 283 11.55 -4.46 19.03
C LEU A 283 12.98 -3.90 18.96
N ARG A 284 13.12 -2.59 18.78
CA ARG A 284 14.39 -1.87 18.96
C ARG A 284 14.27 -0.90 20.12
N PHE A 285 15.32 -0.78 20.93
CA PHE A 285 15.36 0.22 22.01
C PHE A 285 16.80 0.49 22.47
N ALA A 286 17.01 1.62 23.12
CA ALA A 286 18.25 1.94 23.81
C ALA A 286 18.21 1.43 25.26
N ARG A 287 19.28 0.75 25.66
CA ARG A 287 19.47 0.14 26.97
C ARG A 287 20.69 0.70 27.66
N TRP A 288 20.54 0.98 28.95
CA TRP A 288 21.66 0.99 29.89
C TRP A 288 21.29 0.09 31.07
N LEU A 289 21.87 -1.12 31.12
CA LEU A 289 21.56 -2.12 32.14
C LEU A 289 22.79 -2.40 33.01
N ARG A 290 22.59 -2.32 34.32
CA ARG A 290 23.55 -2.85 35.29
C ARG A 290 22.89 -3.85 36.21
N LEU A 291 23.41 -5.07 36.22
CA LEU A 291 22.83 -6.22 36.90
C LEU A 291 23.94 -7.01 37.60
N ARG A 292 23.68 -7.49 38.81
CA ARG A 292 24.61 -8.40 39.51
C ARG A 292 24.35 -9.85 39.10
N SER A 293 25.36 -10.69 39.25
CA SER A 293 25.26 -12.11 38.92
C SER A 293 24.22 -12.78 39.81
N GLY A 294 23.25 -13.48 39.21
CA GLY A 294 22.14 -14.13 39.92
C GLY A 294 20.86 -13.29 39.99
N ASP A 295 20.93 -11.99 39.70
CA ASP A 295 19.73 -11.16 39.53
C ASP A 295 19.17 -11.35 38.11
N THR A 296 17.89 -11.04 37.93
CA THR A 296 17.17 -11.28 36.68
C THR A 296 16.78 -9.98 35.99
N ALA A 297 16.99 -9.93 34.68
CA ALA A 297 16.41 -8.94 33.79
C ALA A 297 15.72 -9.66 32.63
N SER A 298 14.55 -9.18 32.22
CA SER A 298 13.78 -9.80 31.13
C SER A 298 12.98 -8.81 30.31
N ILE A 299 12.63 -9.22 29.09
CA ILE A 299 11.67 -8.57 28.20
C ILE A 299 10.63 -9.63 27.84
N GLN A 300 9.36 -9.30 27.97
CA GLN A 300 8.26 -10.21 27.68
C GLN A 300 7.21 -9.56 26.79
N VAL A 301 6.55 -10.36 25.97
CA VAL A 301 5.52 -9.93 25.02
C VAL A 301 4.20 -10.67 25.25
N SER A 302 3.08 -9.99 25.01
CA SER A 302 1.72 -10.52 25.10
C SER A 302 0.80 -9.89 24.05
N THR A 303 -0.24 -10.62 23.63
CA THR A 303 -1.32 -10.09 22.78
C THR A 303 -2.66 -9.96 23.49
N ASN A 304 -2.73 -10.37 24.76
CA ASN A 304 -3.97 -10.34 25.55
C ASN A 304 -3.77 -9.78 26.98
N GLY A 305 -2.54 -9.43 27.36
CA GLY A 305 -2.19 -8.91 28.68
C GLY A 305 -2.15 -9.96 29.81
N ALA A 306 -2.56 -11.20 29.54
CA ALA A 306 -2.60 -12.28 30.53
C ALA A 306 -1.48 -13.31 30.31
N ALA A 307 -1.32 -13.80 29.09
CA ALA A 307 -0.28 -14.76 28.71
C ALA A 307 0.96 -14.02 28.21
N TRP A 308 2.10 -14.24 28.86
CA TRP A 308 3.36 -13.54 28.58
C TRP A 308 4.44 -14.54 28.14
N THR A 309 5.12 -14.21 27.05
CA THR A 309 6.26 -14.98 26.53
C THR A 309 7.53 -14.17 26.66
N THR A 310 8.61 -14.78 27.15
CA THR A 310 9.93 -14.12 27.25
C THR A 310 10.57 -14.00 25.88
N VAL A 311 10.91 -12.77 25.48
CA VAL A 311 11.65 -12.43 24.26
C VAL A 311 13.15 -12.47 24.54
N TRP A 312 13.55 -11.95 25.70
CA TRP A 312 14.94 -11.94 26.15
C TRP A 312 14.99 -12.01 27.67
N SER A 313 16.01 -12.69 28.22
CA SER A 313 16.30 -12.65 29.64
C SER A 313 17.76 -12.96 29.93
N THR A 314 18.27 -12.49 31.05
CA THR A 314 19.59 -12.87 31.58
C THR A 314 19.56 -13.01 33.10
N THR A 315 20.43 -13.87 33.61
CA THR A 315 20.82 -13.96 35.03
C THR A 315 22.28 -13.61 35.26
N SER A 316 23.03 -13.35 34.18
CA SER A 316 24.45 -13.00 34.23
C SER A 316 24.61 -11.54 34.61
N ALA A 317 25.75 -11.20 35.20
CA ALA A 317 26.08 -9.81 35.46
C ALA A 317 26.13 -9.00 34.15
N VAL A 318 25.61 -7.79 34.17
CA VAL A 318 25.67 -6.81 33.07
C VAL A 318 26.23 -5.52 33.63
N THR A 319 27.16 -4.88 32.93
CA THR A 319 27.86 -3.68 33.40
C THR A 319 27.97 -2.65 32.29
N ASP A 320 26.84 -2.28 31.69
CA ASP A 320 26.82 -1.24 30.65
C ASP A 320 27.37 0.08 31.24
N SER A 321 28.26 0.73 30.50
CA SER A 321 28.89 2.02 30.84
C SER A 321 28.54 3.15 29.87
N SER A 322 27.72 2.84 28.87
CA SER A 322 27.14 3.77 27.90
C SER A 322 25.83 3.17 27.37
N TRP A 323 24.97 4.00 26.77
CA TRP A 323 23.79 3.52 26.07
C TRP A 323 24.16 2.55 24.95
N GLN A 324 23.39 1.47 24.83
CA GLN A 324 23.54 0.44 23.82
C GLN A 324 22.20 0.25 23.10
N GLN A 325 22.16 0.24 21.77
CA GLN A 325 20.95 -0.13 21.04
C GLN A 325 20.86 -1.63 20.85
N PHE A 326 19.68 -2.19 21.08
CA PHE A 326 19.39 -3.60 20.84
C PHE A 326 18.15 -3.74 19.97
N GLU A 327 18.15 -4.75 19.10
CA GLU A 327 16.99 -5.15 18.33
C GLU A 327 16.72 -6.64 18.52
N TYR A 328 15.47 -7.01 18.80
CA TYR A 328 15.03 -8.38 19.01
C TYR A 328 13.82 -8.69 18.13
N PRO A 329 13.83 -9.81 17.38
CA PRO A 329 12.62 -10.27 16.71
C PRO A 329 11.58 -10.70 17.76
N LEU A 330 10.33 -10.33 17.54
CA LEU A 330 9.22 -10.81 18.35
C LEU A 330 8.68 -12.13 17.77
N PRO A 331 8.05 -12.99 18.59
CA PRO A 331 7.45 -14.23 18.11
C PRO A 331 6.45 -13.99 16.98
N ALA A 332 6.45 -14.83 15.94
CA ALA A 332 5.66 -14.64 14.72
C ALA A 332 4.15 -14.44 14.98
N TRP A 333 3.58 -15.08 16.01
CA TRP A 333 2.18 -14.93 16.40
C TRP A 333 1.79 -13.54 16.92
N THR A 334 2.77 -12.65 17.13
CA THR A 334 2.51 -11.24 17.45
C THR A 334 2.12 -10.41 16.23
N GLY A 335 2.51 -10.85 15.02
CA GLY A 335 2.05 -10.26 13.76
C GLY A 335 0.54 -10.43 13.56
N GLY A 336 -0.10 -9.42 12.99
CA GLY A 336 -1.54 -9.39 12.73
C GLY A 336 -2.39 -9.10 13.97
N SER A 337 -1.80 -8.99 15.16
CA SER A 337 -2.54 -8.69 16.38
C SER A 337 -2.87 -7.20 16.48
N SER A 338 -4.13 -6.88 16.77
CA SER A 338 -4.56 -5.51 17.09
C SER A 338 -4.14 -5.04 18.48
N THR A 339 -3.51 -5.91 19.27
CA THR A 339 -3.04 -5.64 20.62
C THR A 339 -1.73 -6.37 20.84
N VAL A 340 -0.65 -5.63 20.97
CA VAL A 340 0.68 -6.12 21.35
C VAL A 340 1.16 -5.30 22.55
N LEU A 341 1.60 -6.00 23.60
CA LEU A 341 2.11 -5.44 24.84
C LEU A 341 3.50 -6.00 25.09
N LEU A 342 4.40 -5.15 25.59
CA LEU A 342 5.75 -5.50 25.99
C LEU A 342 5.99 -5.01 27.41
N ARG A 343 6.76 -5.76 28.17
CA ARG A 343 7.17 -5.37 29.51
C ARG A 343 8.60 -5.74 29.81
N TRP A 344 9.26 -4.90 30.57
CA TRP A 344 10.61 -5.10 31.08
C TRP A 344 10.52 -5.52 32.54
N GLY A 345 11.09 -6.66 32.87
CA GLY A 345 11.08 -7.24 34.21
C GLY A 345 12.45 -7.15 34.87
N ILE A 346 12.46 -6.89 36.17
CA ILE A 346 13.64 -7.01 37.03
C ILE A 346 13.30 -7.68 38.34
N GLY A 347 14.17 -8.56 38.82
CA GLY A 347 14.08 -9.20 40.13
C GLY A 347 15.47 -9.52 40.66
N SER A 348 15.64 -9.64 41.97
CA SER A 348 16.97 -9.80 42.59
C SER A 348 17.00 -10.88 43.68
N GLY A 349 18.18 -11.45 43.86
CA GLY A 349 18.50 -12.36 44.95
C GLY A 349 18.77 -11.65 46.28
N ALA A 350 19.22 -12.40 47.28
CA ALA A 350 19.36 -11.90 48.65
C ALA A 350 20.52 -10.92 48.89
N THR A 351 21.50 -10.88 47.98
CA THR A 351 22.73 -10.10 48.15
C THR A 351 23.07 -9.32 46.88
N GLN A 352 23.66 -8.13 47.09
CA GLN A 352 24.16 -7.22 46.05
C GLN A 352 23.07 -6.62 45.14
N ASN A 353 23.26 -5.36 44.78
CA ASN A 353 22.39 -4.66 43.84
C ASN A 353 23.19 -3.69 42.96
N ASP A 354 22.51 -3.13 41.96
CA ASP A 354 23.02 -2.09 41.07
C ASP A 354 21.83 -1.26 40.54
N ILE A 355 22.04 -0.37 39.58
CA ILE A 355 21.00 0.56 39.09
C ILE A 355 19.92 -0.10 38.22
N GLY A 356 20.12 -1.34 37.76
CA GLY A 356 19.11 -2.09 37.01
C GLY A 356 18.87 -1.53 35.61
N TRP A 357 17.63 -1.65 35.14
CA TRP A 357 17.19 -1.17 33.84
C TRP A 357 17.14 0.35 33.75
N ASN A 358 17.64 0.87 32.64
CA ASN A 358 17.36 2.18 32.09
C ASN A 358 17.05 1.98 30.60
N ILE A 359 15.93 2.54 30.14
CA ILE A 359 15.32 2.25 28.84
C ILE A 359 14.99 3.59 28.18
N ASP A 360 15.29 3.69 26.90
CA ASP A 360 14.91 4.84 26.07
C ASP A 360 14.73 4.45 24.59
N ASP A 361 14.14 5.35 23.79
CA ASP A 361 13.90 5.21 22.34
C ASP A 361 13.32 3.86 21.93
N ILE A 362 12.15 3.52 22.47
CA ILE A 362 11.46 2.26 22.18
C ILE A 362 10.78 2.36 20.81
N GLU A 363 11.12 1.46 19.90
CA GLU A 363 10.56 1.39 18.56
C GLU A 363 10.08 -0.03 18.25
N ILE A 364 8.90 -0.14 17.64
CA ILE A 364 8.39 -1.40 17.08
C ILE A 364 8.34 -1.28 15.57
N PHE A 365 9.04 -2.19 14.92
CA PHE A 365 9.06 -2.33 13.48
C PHE A 365 8.19 -3.51 13.06
N GLY A 366 7.51 -3.37 11.93
CA GLY A 366 6.72 -4.44 11.33
C GLY A 366 7.07 -4.64 9.86
N ILE A 367 7.30 -5.88 9.47
CA ILE A 367 7.31 -6.27 8.06
C ILE A 367 5.91 -6.76 7.76
N GLY A 368 5.24 -6.17 6.78
CA GLY A 368 4.02 -6.73 6.18
C GLY A 368 4.39 -7.53 4.95
N GLU A 369 3.57 -8.52 4.59
CA GLU A 369 3.48 -8.93 3.19
C GLU A 369 3.26 -7.67 2.33
N PRO A 370 3.79 -7.60 1.08
CA PRO A 370 3.46 -6.50 0.19
C PRO A 370 1.95 -6.35 0.24
N VAL A 371 1.50 -5.13 0.57
CA VAL A 371 0.10 -4.82 0.84
C VAL A 371 -0.73 -5.39 -0.30
N SER A 372 -1.29 -6.58 -0.10
CA SER A 372 -2.20 -7.21 -1.04
C SER A 372 -3.48 -6.41 -0.95
N SER A 373 -3.56 -5.40 -1.80
CA SER A 373 -4.65 -4.43 -1.95
C SER A 373 -4.97 -3.67 -0.66
N ALA A 374 -4.59 -2.39 -0.62
CA ALA A 374 -5.37 -1.44 0.17
C ALA A 374 -6.85 -1.67 -0.19
N VAL A 375 -7.65 -2.14 0.77
CA VAL A 375 -9.09 -2.28 0.54
C VAL A 375 -9.58 -0.88 0.29
N ASN A 376 -9.91 -0.59 -0.97
CA ASN A 376 -10.44 0.69 -1.33
C ASN A 376 -11.94 0.70 -1.04
N TYR A 377 -12.41 1.79 -0.47
CA TYR A 377 -13.81 2.05 -0.24
C TYR A 377 -14.32 3.09 -1.23
N THR A 378 -15.53 2.86 -1.71
CA THR A 378 -16.23 3.77 -2.60
C THR A 378 -16.96 4.84 -1.81
N LEU A 379 -16.95 6.07 -2.31
CA LEU A 379 -17.84 7.15 -1.88
C LEU A 379 -18.80 7.45 -3.04
N ALA A 380 -20.09 7.57 -2.74
CA ALA A 380 -21.09 8.11 -3.65
C ALA A 380 -21.90 9.20 -2.93
N ALA A 381 -21.91 10.41 -3.47
CA ALA A 381 -22.60 11.54 -2.86
C ALA A 381 -23.53 12.23 -3.88
N THR A 382 -24.76 12.51 -3.47
CA THR A 382 -25.81 13.05 -4.33
C THR A 382 -26.54 14.23 -3.69
N ALA A 383 -27.21 15.04 -4.49
CA ALA A 383 -28.12 16.08 -4.02
C ALA A 383 -29.57 15.56 -4.07
N ASN A 384 -30.41 15.95 -3.11
CA ASN A 384 -31.85 15.62 -3.11
C ASN A 384 -32.59 16.16 -4.35
N ASN A 385 -32.11 17.26 -4.90
CA ASN A 385 -32.54 17.78 -6.20
C ASN A 385 -31.35 18.43 -6.91
N PRO A 386 -30.96 17.94 -8.11
CA PRO A 386 -29.79 18.46 -8.83
C PRO A 386 -29.96 19.92 -9.29
N ALA A 387 -31.19 20.44 -9.36
CA ALA A 387 -31.42 21.85 -9.66
C ALA A 387 -31.17 22.79 -8.46
N TRP A 388 -31.09 22.25 -7.24
CA TRP A 388 -31.00 23.04 -6.00
C TRP A 388 -29.58 23.14 -5.44
N GLY A 389 -28.66 22.33 -5.94
CA GLY A 389 -27.25 22.37 -5.56
C GLY A 389 -26.46 21.18 -6.10
N THR A 390 -25.15 21.26 -5.94
CA THR A 390 -24.18 20.24 -6.36
C THR A 390 -23.39 19.70 -5.17
N VAL A 391 -22.78 18.53 -5.34
CA VAL A 391 -21.88 17.93 -4.36
C VAL A 391 -20.53 17.65 -5.02
N ASN A 392 -19.43 17.83 -4.30
CA ASN A 392 -18.10 17.48 -4.76
C ASN A 392 -17.25 16.89 -3.62
N PRO A 393 -16.62 15.71 -3.79
CA PRO A 393 -16.76 14.78 -4.93
C PRO A 393 -18.14 14.11 -4.97
N THR A 394 -18.65 13.79 -6.17
CA THR A 394 -19.89 13.01 -6.35
C THR A 394 -19.65 11.50 -6.29
N ASN A 395 -18.46 11.05 -6.68
CA ASN A 395 -18.00 9.68 -6.53
C ASN A 395 -16.49 9.62 -6.35
N GLY A 396 -15.98 8.48 -5.88
CA GLY A 396 -14.56 8.22 -5.78
C GLY A 396 -14.26 6.89 -5.13
N THR A 397 -13.01 6.44 -5.26
CA THR A 397 -12.48 5.21 -4.65
C THR A 397 -11.25 5.60 -3.84
N TYR A 398 -11.22 5.27 -2.56
CA TYR A 398 -10.23 5.75 -1.61
C TYR A 398 -9.67 4.63 -0.76
N PRO A 399 -8.38 4.66 -0.38
CA PRO A 399 -7.82 3.69 0.55
C PRO A 399 -8.53 3.70 1.91
N GLY A 400 -8.60 2.53 2.56
CA GLY A 400 -9.05 2.44 3.96
C GLY A 400 -8.30 3.41 4.88
N GLY A 401 -9.03 4.14 5.71
CA GLY A 401 -8.50 5.18 6.60
C GLY A 401 -8.29 6.55 5.95
N ALA A 402 -8.54 6.69 4.64
CA ALA A 402 -8.43 7.99 3.96
C ALA A 402 -9.46 8.99 4.50
N SER A 403 -9.02 10.22 4.74
CA SER A 403 -9.88 11.34 5.11
C SER A 403 -10.32 12.09 3.85
N VAL A 404 -11.63 12.10 3.57
CA VAL A 404 -12.22 12.73 2.39
C VAL A 404 -13.10 13.90 2.83
N GLN A 405 -12.93 15.05 2.18
CA GLN A 405 -13.76 16.23 2.37
C GLN A 405 -14.81 16.33 1.25
N VAL A 406 -16.09 16.34 1.64
CA VAL A 406 -17.24 16.44 0.75
C VAL A 406 -17.93 17.78 0.96
N THR A 407 -18.11 18.53 -0.12
CA THR A 407 -18.67 19.88 -0.11
C THR A 407 -19.99 19.91 -0.85
N ALA A 408 -21.03 20.48 -0.23
CA ALA A 408 -22.29 20.81 -0.85
C ALA A 408 -22.30 22.28 -1.27
N THR A 409 -22.58 22.57 -2.53
CA THR A 409 -22.66 23.93 -3.07
C THR A 409 -24.10 24.22 -3.45
N PRO A 410 -24.84 25.05 -2.69
CA PRO A 410 -26.20 25.42 -3.04
C PRO A 410 -26.26 26.20 -4.36
N ALA A 411 -27.27 25.93 -5.17
CA ALA A 411 -27.59 26.78 -6.31
C ALA A 411 -28.16 28.14 -5.83
N PRO A 412 -28.18 29.19 -6.68
CA PRO A 412 -28.81 30.45 -6.33
C PRO A 412 -30.23 30.27 -5.80
N TYR A 413 -30.56 30.98 -4.72
CA TYR A 413 -31.88 30.94 -4.05
C TYR A 413 -32.20 29.65 -3.28
N PHE A 414 -31.24 28.74 -3.14
CA PHE A 414 -31.33 27.56 -2.29
C PHE A 414 -30.25 27.61 -1.19
N ARG A 415 -30.46 26.81 -0.15
CA ARG A 415 -29.50 26.64 0.94
C ARG A 415 -29.30 25.17 1.27
N PHE A 416 -28.10 24.84 1.68
CA PHE A 416 -27.78 23.53 2.25
C PHE A 416 -28.44 23.41 3.64
N VAL A 417 -29.00 22.23 3.94
CA VAL A 417 -29.67 21.91 5.21
C VAL A 417 -28.82 20.95 6.03
N ASN A 418 -28.55 19.76 5.50
CA ASN A 418 -27.78 18.72 6.17
C ASN A 418 -27.29 17.64 5.19
N TRP A 419 -26.37 16.83 5.68
CA TRP A 419 -25.96 15.55 5.12
C TRP A 419 -26.73 14.42 5.82
N THR A 420 -27.13 13.41 5.05
CA THR A 420 -27.66 12.13 5.56
C THR A 420 -27.05 10.94 4.80
N GLY A 421 -27.22 9.72 5.31
CA GLY A 421 -26.68 8.49 4.72
C GLY A 421 -25.65 7.87 5.66
N SER A 422 -24.43 7.66 5.17
CA SER A 422 -23.30 7.14 5.96
C SER A 422 -22.80 8.12 7.04
N ALA A 423 -23.21 9.38 6.99
CA ALA A 423 -23.01 10.36 8.06
C ALA A 423 -24.22 11.29 8.16
N THR A 424 -24.51 11.77 9.37
CA THR A 424 -25.53 12.79 9.64
C THR A 424 -24.86 14.01 10.22
N ALA A 425 -24.82 15.12 9.47
CA ALA A 425 -24.11 16.33 9.88
C ALA A 425 -24.72 17.59 9.25
N THR A 426 -24.60 18.73 9.93
CA THR A 426 -24.98 20.05 9.41
C THR A 426 -23.78 20.88 8.96
N ASN A 427 -22.56 20.44 9.29
CA ASN A 427 -21.33 21.08 8.85
C ASN A 427 -21.14 20.89 7.35
N ASN A 428 -20.72 21.95 6.67
CA ASN A 428 -20.40 21.96 5.25
C ASN A 428 -19.21 22.91 5.02
N PRO A 429 -18.06 22.42 4.51
CA PRO A 429 -17.80 21.05 4.05
C PRO A 429 -17.78 20.00 5.17
N LEU A 430 -18.06 18.75 4.83
CA LEU A 430 -18.04 17.58 5.72
C LEU A 430 -16.76 16.76 5.48
N THR A 431 -16.01 16.48 6.55
CA THR A 431 -14.84 15.59 6.48
C THR A 431 -15.19 14.22 7.08
N MET A 432 -14.79 13.15 6.40
CA MET A 432 -15.13 11.77 6.76
C MET A 432 -13.96 10.82 6.53
N VAL A 433 -13.77 9.87 7.43
CA VAL A 433 -12.75 8.81 7.31
C VAL A 433 -13.41 7.57 6.70
N LEU A 434 -12.90 7.10 5.55
CA LEU A 434 -13.46 5.97 4.82
C LEU A 434 -12.85 4.65 5.30
N ASN A 435 -13.64 3.91 6.10
CA ASN A 435 -13.31 2.56 6.53
C ASN A 435 -14.31 1.51 6.01
N THR A 436 -15.34 1.94 5.28
CA THR A 436 -16.34 1.13 4.57
C THR A 436 -16.87 1.92 3.37
N ASN A 437 -17.57 1.28 2.42
CA ASN A 437 -18.26 1.99 1.33
C ASN A 437 -19.28 2.99 1.91
N ALA A 438 -19.30 4.21 1.39
CA ALA A 438 -20.09 5.30 1.92
C ALA A 438 -21.03 5.92 0.88
N THR A 439 -22.25 6.21 1.30
CA THR A 439 -23.27 6.92 0.52
C THR A 439 -23.74 8.15 1.26
N LEU A 440 -23.72 9.32 0.61
CA LEU A 440 -24.20 10.58 1.18
C LEU A 440 -25.29 11.24 0.33
N LEU A 441 -26.22 11.90 1.02
CA LEU A 441 -27.22 12.77 0.42
C LEU A 441 -27.10 14.17 1.04
N ALA A 442 -26.81 15.17 0.20
CA ALA A 442 -26.93 16.58 0.55
C ALA A 442 -28.39 17.01 0.38
N THR A 443 -29.00 17.47 1.46
CA THR A 443 -30.35 18.04 1.43
C THR A 443 -30.26 19.54 1.24
N PHE A 444 -30.83 20.03 0.14
CA PHE A 444 -31.04 21.46 -0.11
C PHE A 444 -32.50 21.83 0.10
N SER A 445 -32.74 23.10 0.45
CA SER A 445 -34.08 23.68 0.58
C SER A 445 -34.12 25.07 -0.06
N GLU A 446 -35.30 25.47 -0.50
CA GLU A 446 -35.56 26.82 -1.01
C GLU A 446 -35.33 27.88 0.09
N ILE A 447 -34.80 29.03 -0.31
CA ILE A 447 -34.81 30.24 0.54
C ILE A 447 -36.14 30.96 0.31
N LEU A 448 -36.84 31.23 1.41
CA LEU A 448 -38.13 31.91 1.42
C LEU A 448 -37.98 33.30 2.03
N THR A 449 -38.80 34.26 1.58
CA THR A 449 -39.01 35.53 2.28
C THR A 449 -39.64 35.29 3.66
N THR A 450 -39.27 36.13 4.62
CA THR A 450 -39.63 35.98 6.04
C THR A 450 -41.01 36.56 6.36
N ASN A 451 -41.43 37.63 5.68
CA ASN A 451 -42.74 38.26 5.92
C ASN A 451 -43.92 37.46 5.32
N HIS A 452 -43.69 36.77 4.20
CA HIS A 452 -44.63 35.91 3.51
C HIS A 452 -43.84 34.78 2.85
N PRO A 453 -44.06 33.48 3.14
CA PRO A 453 -43.21 32.38 2.68
C PRO A 453 -43.28 32.16 1.16
N THR A 454 -42.57 32.99 0.41
CA THR A 454 -42.50 33.01 -1.05
C THR A 454 -41.06 32.69 -1.47
N PRO A 455 -40.82 31.72 -2.37
CA PRO A 455 -39.47 31.35 -2.77
C PRO A 455 -38.74 32.48 -3.50
N HIS A 456 -37.47 32.68 -3.14
CA HIS A 456 -36.61 33.67 -3.79
C HIS A 456 -36.43 33.38 -5.29
N TRP A 457 -36.32 32.11 -5.68
CA TRP A 457 -36.21 31.74 -7.10
C TRP A 457 -37.46 32.16 -7.89
N TRP A 458 -38.64 32.10 -7.27
CA TRP A 458 -39.90 32.49 -7.92
C TRP A 458 -39.91 33.99 -8.16
N LEU A 459 -39.53 34.79 -7.17
CA LEU A 459 -39.36 36.24 -7.34
C LEU A 459 -38.28 36.56 -8.39
N ALA A 460 -37.16 35.83 -8.38
CA ALA A 460 -36.10 36.00 -9.37
C ALA A 460 -36.54 35.71 -10.79
N SER A 461 -37.46 34.76 -11.01
CA SER A 461 -38.04 34.51 -12.33
C SER A 461 -38.83 35.71 -12.88
N TYR A 462 -39.22 36.66 -12.02
CA TYR A 462 -39.85 37.93 -12.39
C TYR A 462 -38.89 39.14 -12.35
N GLY A 463 -37.57 38.89 -12.34
CA GLY A 463 -36.54 39.91 -12.47
C GLY A 463 -35.97 40.46 -11.15
N PHE A 464 -36.35 39.91 -9.99
CA PHE A 464 -35.82 40.36 -8.70
C PHE A 464 -34.54 39.63 -8.32
N GLN A 465 -33.42 40.35 -8.19
CA GLN A 465 -32.13 39.74 -7.81
C GLN A 465 -31.74 40.00 -6.35
N GLN A 466 -32.38 40.98 -5.70
CA GLN A 466 -32.12 41.42 -4.33
C GLN A 466 -33.39 42.06 -3.74
N ASN A 467 -33.35 42.43 -2.45
CA ASN A 467 -34.45 43.10 -1.75
C ASN A 467 -35.79 42.32 -1.81
N PHE A 468 -35.71 41.00 -1.71
CA PHE A 468 -36.86 40.09 -1.84
C PHE A 468 -38.00 40.41 -0.87
N GLU A 469 -37.68 40.85 0.36
CA GLU A 469 -38.67 41.24 1.37
C GLU A 469 -39.51 42.46 0.98
N SER A 470 -38.95 43.37 0.18
CA SER A 470 -39.69 44.51 -0.37
C SER A 470 -40.44 44.11 -1.64
N ALA A 471 -39.83 43.28 -2.49
CA ALA A 471 -40.43 42.82 -3.74
C ALA A 471 -41.69 41.98 -3.51
N VAL A 472 -41.68 41.12 -2.49
CA VAL A 472 -42.77 40.18 -2.22
C VAL A 472 -44.09 40.88 -1.84
N VAL A 473 -44.01 42.08 -1.24
CA VAL A 473 -45.18 42.90 -0.87
C VAL A 473 -45.58 43.94 -1.93
N SER A 474 -44.70 44.26 -2.88
CA SER A 474 -45.05 45.25 -3.91
C SER A 474 -46.09 44.70 -4.89
N LEU A 475 -46.96 45.59 -5.37
CA LEU A 475 -47.99 45.25 -6.35
C LEU A 475 -47.35 44.81 -7.68
N GLY A 476 -47.89 43.77 -8.28
CA GLY A 476 -47.68 43.42 -9.68
C GLY A 476 -48.57 44.24 -10.62
N SER A 477 -48.34 44.13 -11.93
CA SER A 477 -49.20 44.72 -12.95
C SER A 477 -50.63 44.15 -12.93
N ASN A 478 -50.81 42.97 -12.33
CA ASN A 478 -52.14 42.39 -12.06
C ASN A 478 -52.88 43.06 -10.88
N GLY A 479 -52.27 44.02 -10.19
CA GLY A 479 -52.87 44.77 -9.08
C GLY A 479 -52.84 44.05 -7.73
N MET A 480 -52.13 42.92 -7.61
CA MET A 480 -52.00 42.17 -6.35
C MET A 480 -50.55 42.20 -5.84
N PRO A 481 -50.32 42.15 -4.51
CA PRO A 481 -49.01 41.85 -3.97
C PRO A 481 -48.46 40.53 -4.53
N ARG A 482 -47.15 40.45 -4.74
CA ARG A 482 -46.53 39.29 -5.38
C ARG A 482 -46.70 37.99 -4.59
N TRP A 483 -46.69 38.03 -3.26
CA TRP A 483 -46.98 36.82 -2.46
C TRP A 483 -48.39 36.28 -2.70
N GLN A 484 -49.40 37.16 -2.89
CA GLN A 484 -50.75 36.73 -3.22
C GLN A 484 -50.81 36.14 -4.62
N SER A 485 -50.07 36.72 -5.56
CA SER A 485 -49.93 36.16 -6.91
C SER A 485 -49.30 34.76 -6.86
N TYR A 486 -48.27 34.54 -6.03
CA TYR A 486 -47.67 33.24 -5.82
C TYR A 486 -48.67 32.21 -5.24
N ILE A 487 -49.39 32.59 -4.17
CA ILE A 487 -50.42 31.73 -3.57
C ILE A 487 -51.54 31.44 -4.57
N ALA A 488 -51.96 32.40 -5.38
CA ALA A 488 -53.01 32.21 -6.38
C ALA A 488 -52.54 31.50 -7.66
N GLY A 489 -51.21 31.35 -7.85
CA GLY A 489 -50.64 30.78 -9.08
C GLY A 489 -50.75 31.72 -10.29
N LEU A 490 -50.79 33.02 -10.05
CA LEU A 490 -50.94 34.07 -11.06
C LEU A 490 -49.57 34.61 -11.51
N ASN A 491 -49.51 35.11 -12.75
CA ASN A 491 -48.38 35.89 -13.25
C ASN A 491 -48.51 37.35 -12.79
N PRO A 492 -47.64 37.86 -11.89
CA PRO A 492 -47.70 39.23 -11.40
C PRO A 492 -47.38 40.29 -12.47
N ASN A 493 -46.75 39.93 -13.59
CA ASN A 493 -46.39 40.87 -14.65
C ASN A 493 -47.45 40.96 -15.75
N ASP A 494 -48.49 40.12 -15.72
CA ASP A 494 -49.60 40.15 -16.67
C ASP A 494 -50.85 40.79 -16.04
N PRO A 495 -51.29 41.98 -16.49
CA PRO A 495 -52.50 42.63 -16.00
C PRO A 495 -53.77 41.78 -16.09
N ASN A 496 -53.81 40.83 -17.02
CA ASN A 496 -54.97 39.95 -17.23
C ASN A 496 -54.95 38.72 -16.31
N SER A 497 -53.80 38.39 -15.71
CA SER A 497 -53.63 37.27 -14.80
C SER A 497 -54.14 37.63 -13.39
N GLN A 498 -55.46 37.65 -13.24
CA GLN A 498 -56.15 38.05 -12.01
C GLN A 498 -57.09 36.97 -11.49
N LEU A 499 -57.24 36.90 -10.17
CA LEU A 499 -58.29 36.11 -9.54
C LEU A 499 -59.61 36.87 -9.66
N ARG A 500 -60.47 36.45 -10.59
CA ARG A 500 -61.79 37.07 -10.82
C ARG A 500 -62.91 36.09 -10.49
N LEU A 501 -63.82 36.52 -9.61
CA LEU A 501 -65.10 35.88 -9.38
C LEU A 501 -66.16 36.63 -10.19
N SER A 502 -66.74 35.99 -11.19
CA SER A 502 -67.86 36.52 -11.95
C SER A 502 -69.18 35.98 -11.39
N LEU A 503 -70.22 36.80 -11.47
CA LEU A 503 -71.56 36.47 -11.02
C LEU A 503 -72.52 36.59 -12.20
N ALA A 504 -73.34 35.56 -12.41
CA ALA A 504 -74.44 35.58 -13.36
C ALA A 504 -75.75 35.25 -12.64
N SER A 505 -76.80 36.07 -12.82
CA SER A 505 -78.13 35.76 -12.31
C SER A 505 -78.75 34.60 -13.09
N LEU A 506 -79.39 33.66 -12.39
CA LEU A 506 -80.09 32.53 -12.99
C LEU A 506 -81.60 32.80 -13.20
N GLY A 507 -82.03 34.06 -13.05
CA GLY A 507 -83.43 34.47 -13.10
C GLY A 507 -84.07 34.66 -11.72
N ALA A 508 -85.24 35.31 -11.68
CA ALA A 508 -85.93 35.64 -10.44
C ALA A 508 -86.25 34.37 -9.62
N GLY A 509 -85.65 34.24 -8.44
CA GLY A 509 -85.84 33.10 -7.53
C GLY A 509 -84.87 31.92 -7.72
N ASN A 510 -84.05 31.89 -8.77
CA ASN A 510 -83.17 30.75 -9.11
C ASN A 510 -81.72 30.89 -8.62
N GLY A 511 -81.38 31.99 -7.92
CA GLY A 511 -80.05 32.21 -7.36
C GLY A 511 -79.03 32.81 -8.34
N VAL A 512 -77.75 32.59 -8.04
CA VAL A 512 -76.59 33.10 -8.78
C VAL A 512 -75.61 31.99 -9.14
N ALA A 513 -75.07 32.03 -10.35
CA ALA A 513 -73.88 31.27 -10.72
C ALA A 513 -72.62 32.11 -10.40
N LEU A 514 -71.68 31.47 -9.72
CA LEU A 514 -70.39 32.01 -9.31
C LEU A 514 -69.32 31.29 -10.12
N ASN A 515 -68.61 32.00 -11.00
CA ASN A 515 -67.60 31.41 -11.88
C ASN A 515 -66.24 32.04 -11.64
N TRP A 516 -65.18 31.26 -11.81
CA TRP A 516 -63.79 31.74 -11.73
C TRP A 516 -62.88 30.92 -12.65
N ASN A 517 -61.67 31.43 -12.88
CA ASN A 517 -60.65 30.75 -13.66
C ASN A 517 -59.68 30.02 -12.71
N PRO A 518 -59.82 28.70 -12.53
CA PRO A 518 -58.94 27.97 -11.63
C PRO A 518 -57.54 27.81 -12.21
N VAL A 519 -56.55 27.72 -11.32
CA VAL A 519 -55.14 27.47 -11.64
C VAL A 519 -54.76 26.08 -11.13
N THR A 520 -54.10 25.30 -11.98
CA THR A 520 -53.62 23.94 -11.63
C THR A 520 -52.76 23.96 -10.37
N GLY A 521 -53.01 23.03 -9.46
CA GLY A 521 -52.31 22.94 -8.17
C GLY A 521 -52.76 23.98 -7.14
N ARG A 522 -53.96 24.55 -7.30
CA ARG A 522 -54.64 25.39 -6.31
C ARG A 522 -56.01 24.83 -5.95
N VAL A 523 -56.46 25.16 -4.75
CA VAL A 523 -57.81 24.83 -4.26
C VAL A 523 -58.56 26.09 -3.88
N TYR A 524 -59.89 26.02 -3.99
CA TYR A 524 -60.77 27.19 -3.88
C TYR A 524 -61.86 26.97 -2.83
N THR A 525 -62.12 28.01 -2.04
CA THR A 525 -63.25 28.05 -1.11
C THR A 525 -64.12 29.25 -1.44
N VAL A 526 -65.43 29.03 -1.59
CA VAL A 526 -66.39 30.10 -1.86
C VAL A 526 -67.10 30.45 -0.56
N TRP A 527 -67.00 31.72 -0.18
CA TRP A 527 -67.58 32.25 1.04
C TRP A 527 -68.74 33.19 0.71
N SER A 528 -69.73 33.26 1.58
CA SER A 528 -70.82 34.23 1.49
C SER A 528 -71.12 34.92 2.82
N SER A 529 -71.64 36.14 2.77
CA SER A 529 -72.14 36.87 3.94
C SER A 529 -73.25 37.84 3.55
N THR A 530 -74.13 38.21 4.49
CA THR A 530 -75.05 39.35 4.33
C THR A 530 -74.42 40.69 4.69
N ASN A 531 -73.17 40.68 5.20
CA ASN A 531 -72.40 41.87 5.51
C ASN A 531 -71.08 41.86 4.74
N LEU A 532 -70.79 42.93 3.98
CA LEU A 532 -69.60 43.02 3.14
C LEU A 532 -68.28 42.93 3.93
N LEU A 533 -68.28 43.34 5.20
CA LEU A 533 -67.07 43.48 6.00
C LEU A 533 -66.76 42.26 6.87
N MET A 534 -67.77 41.50 7.31
CA MET A 534 -67.58 40.44 8.31
C MET A 534 -68.63 39.32 8.21
N GLY A 535 -68.42 38.21 8.92
CA GLY A 535 -69.41 37.12 9.01
C GLY A 535 -69.50 36.28 7.73
N PHE A 536 -68.38 36.05 7.05
CA PHE A 536 -68.30 35.16 5.90
C PHE A 536 -68.28 33.69 6.36
N ALA A 537 -69.13 32.86 5.76
CA ALA A 537 -69.17 31.42 5.97
C ALA A 537 -69.10 30.68 4.62
N PRO A 538 -68.59 29.45 4.56
CA PRO A 538 -68.52 28.69 3.32
C PRO A 538 -69.90 28.46 2.72
N VAL A 539 -70.01 28.53 1.39
CA VAL A 539 -71.24 28.26 0.66
C VAL A 539 -71.43 26.74 0.53
N GLY A 540 -72.25 26.16 1.39
CA GLY A 540 -72.49 24.71 1.40
C GLY A 540 -71.18 23.92 1.53
N ASN A 541 -70.94 23.00 0.59
CA ASN A 541 -69.70 22.18 0.54
C ASN A 541 -68.60 22.79 -0.35
N ALA A 542 -68.67 24.09 -0.68
CA ALA A 542 -67.71 24.77 -1.54
C ALA A 542 -66.40 25.12 -0.81
N THR A 543 -65.76 24.12 -0.20
CA THR A 543 -64.49 24.21 0.53
C THR A 543 -63.45 23.32 -0.13
N ASN A 544 -62.22 23.80 -0.30
CA ASN A 544 -61.10 23.06 -0.91
C ASN A 544 -61.44 22.44 -2.28
N LEU A 545 -62.20 23.15 -3.10
CA LEU A 545 -62.57 22.71 -4.44
C LEU A 545 -61.32 22.61 -5.32
N PRO A 546 -61.10 21.47 -6.02
CA PRO A 546 -59.94 21.31 -6.89
C PRO A 546 -60.05 22.21 -8.13
N ALA A 547 -58.91 22.43 -8.80
CA ALA A 547 -58.82 23.26 -10.00
C ALA A 547 -59.67 22.77 -11.19
N THR A 548 -60.29 21.59 -11.13
CA THR A 548 -61.24 21.10 -12.14
C THR A 548 -62.63 21.73 -12.01
N ILE A 549 -62.92 22.41 -10.90
CA ILE A 549 -64.19 23.11 -10.68
C ILE A 549 -64.03 24.58 -11.06
N THR A 550 -64.82 25.04 -12.03
CA THR A 550 -64.78 26.41 -12.59
C THR A 550 -65.94 27.30 -12.13
N GLY A 551 -66.85 26.75 -11.31
CA GLY A 551 -67.96 27.51 -10.76
C GLY A 551 -68.90 26.68 -9.88
N ILE A 552 -69.73 27.38 -9.12
CA ILE A 552 -70.82 26.82 -8.33
C ILE A 552 -72.08 27.67 -8.48
N THR A 553 -73.23 27.13 -8.10
CA THR A 553 -74.48 27.89 -7.99
C THR A 553 -74.85 28.07 -6.52
N ASN A 554 -75.32 29.25 -6.13
CA ASN A 554 -75.89 29.50 -4.81
C ASN A 554 -77.27 30.14 -4.92
N ALA A 555 -78.26 29.63 -4.17
CA ALA A 555 -79.62 30.15 -4.13
C ALA A 555 -79.95 30.68 -2.71
N PRO A 556 -79.47 31.90 -2.37
CA PRO A 556 -79.77 32.48 -1.06
C PRO A 556 -81.27 32.77 -0.91
N SER A 557 -81.78 32.66 0.32
CA SER A 557 -83.20 32.92 0.62
C SER A 557 -83.64 34.30 0.12
N ALA A 558 -84.84 34.37 -0.47
CA ALA A 558 -85.45 35.60 -0.99
C ALA A 558 -85.69 36.68 0.10
N MET A 559 -85.57 36.33 1.38
CA MET A 559 -85.72 37.24 2.53
C MET A 559 -84.40 37.95 2.92
N LEU A 560 -83.27 37.61 2.30
CA LEU A 560 -81.99 38.24 2.61
C LEU A 560 -81.81 39.55 1.82
N PRO A 561 -81.43 40.66 2.48
CA PRO A 561 -81.43 41.98 1.83
C PRO A 561 -80.38 42.09 0.72
N ARG A 562 -79.15 41.59 0.96
CA ARG A 562 -78.05 41.45 -0.01
C ARG A 562 -77.12 40.34 0.46
N VAL A 563 -76.53 39.59 -0.47
CA VAL A 563 -75.50 38.57 -0.20
C VAL A 563 -74.24 38.92 -0.97
N PHE A 564 -73.12 38.96 -0.26
CA PHE A 564 -71.77 39.21 -0.77
C PHE A 564 -71.01 37.90 -0.83
N TYR A 565 -70.14 37.76 -1.83
CA TYR A 565 -69.32 36.56 -2.03
C TYR A 565 -67.83 36.90 -2.01
N ARG A 566 -67.01 35.97 -1.53
CA ARG A 566 -65.55 36.01 -1.65
C ARG A 566 -65.04 34.67 -2.15
N LEU A 567 -64.08 34.72 -3.06
CA LEU A 567 -63.33 33.55 -3.50
C LEU A 567 -61.99 33.54 -2.77
N GLU A 568 -61.73 32.50 -2.00
CA GLU A 568 -60.43 32.24 -1.42
C GLU A 568 -59.70 31.21 -2.27
N VAL A 569 -58.40 31.43 -2.46
CA VAL A 569 -57.49 30.49 -3.13
C VAL A 569 -56.37 30.11 -2.16
N GLN A 570 -56.04 28.82 -2.13
CA GLN A 570 -54.95 28.29 -1.33
C GLN A 570 -54.00 27.47 -2.18
N LYS A 571 -52.71 27.50 -1.81
CA LYS A 571 -51.69 26.58 -2.31
C LYS A 571 -51.61 25.41 -1.30
N PRO A 572 -52.04 24.18 -1.68
CA PRO A 572 -52.00 23.01 -0.81
C PRO A 572 -50.59 22.63 -0.34
#